data_AF-R7FJ89-F1
#
_entry.id   AF-R7FJ89-F1
#
_cell.length_a   1.000
_cell.length_b   1.000
_cell.length_c   1.000
_cell.angle_alpha   90.00
_cell.angle_beta   90.00
_cell.angle_gamma   90.00
#
_symmetry.space_group_name_H-M   'P 1'
#
loop_
_entity.id
_entity.type
_entity.pdbx_description
1 polymer ?
#
loop_
_entity_poly.entity_id
_entity_poly.type
_entity_poly.pdbx_seq_one_letter_code
_entity_poly.pdbx_strand_id
1 'polypeptide(L)' 'MKMKKLKIEKTKKSNDTVTRTIRISGETFDKISDLAEKNKLSFNSVVNQIIEFGLKNLEE' A
#
# COMPACT_ATOMS: atom_id res chain seq x y z
N MET A 1 -16.91 3.32 -15.21
CA MET A 1 -15.60 2.63 -15.35
C MET A 1 -15.45 1.70 -14.16
N LYS A 2 -15.25 0.38 -14.32
CA LYS A 2 -15.10 -0.52 -13.15
C LYS A 2 -13.75 -0.24 -12.49
N MET A 3 -13.75 0.22 -11.24
CA MET A 3 -12.54 0.30 -10.42
C MET A 3 -11.83 -1.05 -10.45
N LYS A 4 -10.58 -1.07 -10.93
CA LYS A 4 -9.76 -2.26 -10.80
C LYS A 4 -9.51 -2.49 -9.32
N LYS A 5 -9.64 -3.73 -8.83
CA LYS A 5 -9.22 -4.06 -7.47
C LYS A 5 -7.70 -3.89 -7.38
N LEU A 6 -7.20 -3.31 -6.29
CA LEU A 6 -5.77 -3.29 -6.01
C LEU A 6 -5.27 -4.74 -5.93
N LYS A 7 -4.29 -5.07 -6.77
CA LYS A 7 -3.56 -6.33 -6.71
C LYS A 7 -2.20 -6.03 -6.10
N ILE A 8 -1.92 -6.65 -4.95
CA ILE A 8 -0.63 -6.52 -4.28
C ILE A 8 0.42 -7.31 -5.08
N GLU A 9 1.44 -6.62 -5.56
CA GLU A 9 2.53 -7.20 -6.34
C GLU A 9 3.77 -7.42 -5.49
N LYS A 10 4.52 -8.49 -5.79
CA LYS A 10 5.83 -8.76 -5.17
C LYS A 10 6.87 -7.87 -5.85
N THR A 11 7.40 -6.94 -5.07
CA THR A 11 8.25 -5.79 -5.39
C THR A 11 9.04 -5.77 -6.70
N LYS A 12 8.90 -4.66 -7.44
CA LYS A 12 9.99 -4.02 -8.19
C LYS A 12 10.75 -3.08 -7.24
N LYS A 13 12.08 -3.14 -7.20
CA LYS A 13 12.90 -2.19 -6.43
C LYS A 13 12.75 -0.79 -7.03
N SER A 14 12.21 0.15 -6.25
CA SER A 14 12.33 1.59 -6.48
C SER A 14 13.50 2.09 -5.64
N ASN A 15 14.38 2.91 -6.23
CA ASN A 15 15.62 3.36 -5.58
C ASN A 15 15.46 4.68 -4.80
N ASP A 16 14.33 5.38 -4.93
CA ASP A 16 14.09 6.67 -4.27
C ASP A 16 12.90 6.58 -3.31
N THR A 17 13.17 6.24 -2.04
CA THR A 17 12.17 6.25 -0.97
C THR A 17 12.60 7.16 0.16
N VAL A 18 11.67 7.92 0.72
CA VAL A 18 11.91 8.81 1.87
C VAL A 18 11.09 8.33 3.07
N THR A 19 11.75 8.16 4.24
CA THR A 19 11.06 7.79 5.48
C THR A 19 10.35 9.00 6.08
N ARG A 20 9.05 8.84 6.37
CA ARG A 20 8.19 9.84 7.02
C ARG A 20 7.25 9.15 8.00
N THR A 21 6.89 9.86 9.07
CA THR A 21 5.89 9.39 10.04
C THR A 21 4.50 9.81 9.59
N ILE A 22 3.56 8.86 9.58
CA ILE A 22 2.13 9.10 9.35
C ILE A 22 1.31 8.53 10.51
N ARG A 23 0.12 9.08 10.76
CA ARG A 23 -0.85 8.53 11.72
C ARG A 23 -1.99 7.89 10.94
N ILE A 24 -2.29 6.63 11.26
CA ILE A 24 -3.40 5.84 10.69
C ILE A 24 -4.24 5.25 11.83
N SER A 25 -5.48 4.85 11.54
CA SER A 25 -6.30 4.13 12.54
C SER A 25 -5.74 2.73 12.81
N GLY A 26 -5.97 2.22 14.02
CA GLY A 26 -5.56 0.84 14.39
C GLY A 26 -6.15 -0.21 13.46
N GLU A 27 -7.44 -0.09 13.11
CA GLU A 27 -8.09 -1.00 12.17
C GLU A 27 -7.43 -1.00 10.78
N THR A 28 -6.97 0.17 10.30
CA THR A 28 -6.25 0.26 9.03
C THR A 28 -4.88 -0.40 9.14
N PHE A 29 -4.18 -0.20 10.26
CA PHE A 29 -2.92 -0.87 10.54
C PHE A 29 -3.07 -2.39 10.51
N ASP A 30 -4.06 -2.94 11.23
CA ASP A 30 -4.30 -4.39 11.30
C ASP A 30 -4.56 -4.98 9.90
N LYS A 31 -5.42 -4.34 9.11
CA LYS A 31 -5.72 -4.77 7.72
C LYS A 31 -4.47 -4.78 6.83
N ILE A 32 -3.63 -3.76 6.94
CA ILE A 32 -2.39 -3.67 6.15
C ILE A 32 -1.37 -4.71 6.63
N SER A 33 -1.28 -4.94 7.95
CA SER A 33 -0.41 -5.96 8.53
C SER A 33 -0.80 -7.36 8.05
N ASP A 34 -2.09 -7.71 8.12
CA ASP A 34 -2.62 -8.96 7.59
C ASP A 34 -2.31 -9.16 6.10
N LEU A 35 -2.44 -8.09 5.30
CA LEU A 35 -2.13 -8.13 3.87
C LEU A 35 -0.64 -8.33 3.64
N ALA A 36 0.22 -7.69 4.41
CA ALA A 36 1.67 -7.84 4.34
C ALA A 36 2.09 -9.28 4.67
N GLU A 37 1.55 -9.86 5.75
CA GLU A 37 1.82 -11.24 6.15
C GLU A 37 1.35 -12.26 5.10
N LYS A 38 0.10 -12.15 4.65
CA LYS A 38 -0.49 -13.06 3.63
C LYS A 38 0.30 -13.05 2.32
N ASN A 39 0.85 -11.91 1.95
CA ASN A 39 1.61 -11.74 0.70
C ASN A 39 3.13 -11.89 0.86
N LYS A 40 3.62 -12.09 2.10
CA LYS A 40 5.05 -12.12 2.47
C LYS A 40 5.80 -10.87 2.00
N LEU A 41 5.22 -9.70 2.27
CA LEU A 41 5.77 -8.39 1.94
C LEU A 41 6.04 -7.58 3.19
N SER A 42 6.87 -6.54 3.07
CA SER A 42 7.01 -5.56 4.15
C SER A 42 5.76 -4.70 4.24
N PHE A 43 5.42 -4.29 5.46
CA PHE A 43 4.32 -3.36 5.72
C PHE A 43 4.44 -2.11 4.83
N ASN A 44 5.63 -1.49 4.77
CA ASN A 44 5.89 -0.33 3.91
C ASN A 44 5.63 -0.59 2.42
N SER A 45 5.95 -1.79 1.91
CA SER A 45 5.69 -2.11 0.50
C SER A 45 4.20 -2.13 0.21
N VAL A 46 3.39 -2.67 1.13
CA VAL A 46 1.93 -2.70 0.99
C VAL A 46 1.34 -1.30 1.14
N VAL A 47 1.79 -0.53 2.14
CA VAL A 47 1.39 0.88 2.32
C VAL A 47 1.64 1.69 1.05
N ASN A 48 2.85 1.61 0.49
CA ASN A 48 3.20 2.37 -0.71
C ASN A 48 2.30 1.98 -1.89
N GLN A 49 2.05 0.69 -2.12
CA GLN A 49 1.15 0.23 -3.19
C GLN A 49 -0.28 0.73 -3.01
N ILE A 50 -0.79 0.75 -1.77
CA ILE A 50 -2.13 1.26 -1.45
C ILE A 50 -2.19 2.77 -1.73
N ILE A 51 -1.20 3.53 -1.26
CA ILE A 51 -1.14 4.99 -1.47
C ILE A 51 -1.03 5.31 -2.96
N GLU A 52 -0.10 4.68 -3.69
CA GLU A 52 0.06 4.89 -5.13
C GLU A 52 -1.21 4.53 -5.91
N PHE A 53 -1.87 3.44 -5.55
CA PHE A 53 -3.12 3.06 -6.17
C PHE A 53 -4.22 4.06 -5.88
N GLY A 54 -4.35 4.51 -4.63
CA GLY A 54 -5.27 5.57 -4.23
C GLY A 54 -5.07 6.81 -5.07
N LEU A 55 -3.84 7.33 -5.13
CA LEU A 55 -3.47 8.53 -5.90
C LEU A 55 -3.76 8.39 -7.40
N LYS A 56 -3.48 7.22 -8.01
CA LYS A 56 -3.74 6.96 -9.44
C LYS A 56 -5.24 6.88 -9.79
N ASN A 57 -6.11 6.67 -8.81
CA ASN A 57 -7.55 6.52 -9.01
C ASN A 57 -8.34 7.61 -8.28
N LEU A 58 -7.70 8.71 -7.88
CA LEU A 58 -8.41 9.92 -7.48
C LEU A 58 -9.11 10.47 -8.72
N GLU A 59 -10.41 10.72 -8.59
CA GLU A 59 -11.16 11.54 -9.55
C GLU A 59 -10.84 13.01 -9.20
N GLU A 60 -9.94 13.62 -9.98
CA GLU A 60 -9.84 15.09 -10.06
C GLU A 60 -10.92 15.64 -10.99
#